data_AF-A0A969I0F5-F1
#
_entry.id   AF-A0A969I0F5-F1
#
_cell.length_a   1.000
_cell.length_b   1.000
_cell.length_c   1.000
_cell.angle_alpha   90.00
_cell.angle_beta   90.00
_cell.angle_gamma   90.00
#
_symmetry.space_group_name_H-M   'P 1'
#
loop_
_entity.id
_entity.type
_entity.pdbx_description
1 polymer ?
#
loop_
_entity_poly.entity_id
_entity_poly.type
_entity_poly.pdbx_seq_one_letter_code
_entity_poly.pdbx_strand_id
1 'polypeptide(L)'
;MADGVVPAAAAAAAAAAAAPASVPDTAFAPALLAWFDRHGRKDLPWQRDRSAYRVWVSEIMLQQTQVATVIPYFNAFVARFAVIRALAAAPLDDVLHHWSGLGYYARARNLHRAAALLVERHGGE
;
A
#
# COMPACT_ATOMS: atom_id res chain seq x y z
N MET A 1 -55.62 -25.04 24.21
CA MET A 1 -54.80 -26.16 24.74
C MET A 1 -53.99 -26.70 23.59
N ALA A 2 -52.68 -26.51 23.44
CA ALA A 2 -51.67 -25.85 24.26
C ALA A 2 -50.71 -25.13 23.31
N ASP A 3 -50.44 -23.85 23.57
CA ASP A 3 -49.37 -23.09 22.91
C ASP A 3 -48.02 -23.56 23.46
N GLY A 4 -47.26 -24.28 22.63
CA GLY A 4 -45.88 -24.67 22.92
C GLY A 4 -44.93 -23.50 22.67
N VAL A 5 -44.66 -22.73 23.72
CA VAL A 5 -43.59 -21.72 23.73
C VAL A 5 -42.24 -22.43 23.73
N VAL A 6 -41.48 -22.27 22.65
CA VAL A 6 -40.05 -22.57 22.60
C VAL A 6 -39.32 -21.47 23.40
N PRO A 7 -38.48 -21.77 24.40
CA PRO A 7 -37.77 -20.73 25.12
C PRO A 7 -36.66 -20.16 24.25
N ALA A 8 -36.64 -18.82 24.14
CA ALA A 8 -35.56 -18.06 23.56
C ALA A 8 -34.26 -18.35 24.33
N ALA A 9 -33.22 -18.75 23.59
CA ALA A 9 -31.87 -18.90 24.11
C ALA A 9 -31.41 -17.58 24.74
N ALA A 10 -30.94 -17.68 25.98
CA ALA A 10 -30.39 -16.57 26.74
C ALA A 10 -29.22 -15.92 25.98
N ALA A 11 -29.36 -14.63 25.69
CA ALA A 11 -28.26 -13.78 25.25
C ALA A 11 -27.29 -13.59 26.43
N ALA A 12 -26.18 -14.33 26.42
CA ALA A 12 -25.04 -14.02 27.27
C ALA A 12 -24.38 -12.74 26.73
N ALA A 13 -24.66 -11.61 27.39
CA ALA A 13 -23.89 -10.39 27.23
C ALA A 13 -22.48 -10.61 27.82
N ALA A 14 -21.55 -11.05 26.97
CA ALA A 14 -20.12 -11.00 27.30
C ALA A 14 -19.68 -9.54 27.20
N ALA A 15 -19.59 -8.88 28.35
CA ALA A 15 -18.87 -7.63 28.47
C ALA A 15 -17.42 -7.87 28.02
N ALA A 16 -17.06 -7.33 26.86
CA ALA A 16 -15.67 -7.23 26.44
C ALA A 16 -14.94 -6.33 27.44
N ALA A 17 -14.31 -6.95 28.44
CA ALA A 17 -13.35 -6.29 29.30
C ALA A 17 -12.31 -5.64 28.38
N ALA A 18 -12.27 -4.30 28.37
CA ALA A 18 -11.23 -3.56 27.70
C ALA A 18 -9.88 -4.10 28.18
N ALA A 19 -9.11 -4.69 27.27
CA ALA A 19 -7.75 -5.11 27.58
C ALA A 19 -7.01 -3.92 28.21
N PRO A 20 -6.26 -4.11 29.30
CA PRO A 20 -5.47 -3.02 29.87
C PRO A 20 -4.54 -2.52 28.78
N ALA A 21 -4.54 -1.20 28.54
CA ALA A 21 -3.60 -0.57 27.63
C ALA A 21 -2.19 -1.01 28.05
N SER A 22 -1.52 -1.82 27.22
CA SER A 22 -0.17 -2.29 27.51
C SER A 22 0.74 -1.07 27.58
N VAL A 23 1.52 -0.98 28.66
CA VAL A 23 2.60 0.00 28.74
C VAL A 23 3.52 -0.26 27.53
N PRO A 24 3.76 0.72 26.65
CA PRO A 24 4.57 0.50 25.48
C PRO A 24 5.98 0.10 25.92
N ASP A 25 6.45 -1.05 25.45
CA ASP A 25 7.82 -1.49 25.67
C ASP A 25 8.76 -0.50 24.98
N THR A 26 9.40 0.35 25.80
CA THR A 26 10.34 1.37 25.32
C THR A 26 11.60 0.78 24.67
N ALA A 27 11.86 -0.53 24.86
CA ALA A 27 12.99 -1.22 24.24
C ALA A 27 12.69 -1.79 22.85
N PHE A 28 11.41 -1.96 22.48
CA PHE A 28 11.03 -2.60 21.21
C PHE A 28 11.53 -1.82 19.99
N ALA A 29 11.23 -0.52 19.91
CA ALA A 29 11.60 0.29 18.75
C ALA A 29 13.14 0.39 18.57
N PRO A 30 13.95 0.69 19.61
CA PRO A 30 15.41 0.64 19.51
C PRO A 30 15.95 -0.72 19.07
N ALA A 31 15.40 -1.83 19.60
CA ALA A 31 15.84 -3.17 19.22
C ALA A 31 15.53 -3.51 17.75
N LEU A 32 14.33 -3.14 17.28
CA LEU A 32 13.93 -3.33 15.88
C LEU A 32 14.80 -2.51 14.93
N LEU A 33 15.10 -1.26 15.28
CA LEU A 33 15.98 -0.39 14.49
C LEU A 33 17.41 -0.97 14.42
N ALA A 34 17.96 -1.43 15.55
CA ALA A 34 19.28 -2.05 15.59
C ALA A 34 19.35 -3.34 14.75
N TRP A 35 18.28 -4.15 14.73
CA TRP A 35 18.17 -5.29 13.84
C TRP A 35 18.06 -4.88 12.38
N PHE A 36 17.21 -3.90 12.06
CA PHE A 36 17.05 -3.37 10.70
C PHE A 36 18.36 -2.79 10.18
N ASP A 37 19.19 -2.23 11.06
CA ASP A 37 20.48 -1.70 10.65
C ASP A 37 21.45 -2.77 10.16
N ARG A 38 21.42 -3.96 10.77
CA ARG A 38 22.28 -5.10 10.43
C ARG A 38 21.70 -6.03 9.36
N HIS A 39 20.39 -6.17 9.29
CA HIS A 39 19.71 -7.20 8.49
C HIS A 39 18.60 -6.66 7.58
N GLY A 40 18.28 -5.37 7.67
CA GLY A 40 17.23 -4.75 6.87
C GLY A 40 17.56 -4.69 5.39
N ARG A 41 16.53 -4.75 4.56
CA ARG A 41 16.65 -4.50 3.11
C ARG A 41 16.84 -3.00 2.89
N LYS A 42 18.02 -2.61 2.40
CA LYS A 42 18.41 -1.21 2.14
C LYS A 42 18.68 -0.89 0.66
N ASP A 43 18.67 -1.91 -0.20
CA ASP A 43 19.12 -1.84 -1.59
C ASP A 43 18.00 -1.91 -2.64
N LEU A 44 16.74 -1.71 -2.21
CA LEU A 44 15.62 -1.73 -3.12
C LEU A 44 15.60 -0.46 -4.00
N PRO A 45 15.20 -0.54 -5.28
CA PRO A 45 15.25 0.61 -6.18
C PRO A 45 14.46 1.84 -5.70
N TRP A 46 13.34 1.63 -5.01
CA TRP A 46 12.50 2.70 -4.44
C TRP A 46 13.04 3.29 -3.13
N GLN A 47 14.05 2.66 -2.53
CA GLN A 47 14.78 3.21 -1.38
C GLN A 47 15.95 4.12 -1.83
N ARG A 48 16.42 3.96 -3.07
CA ARG A 48 17.40 4.86 -3.71
C ARG A 48 16.70 6.10 -4.28
N ASP A 49 17.34 7.26 -4.15
CA ASP A 49 16.83 8.57 -4.60
C ASP A 49 15.37 8.79 -4.18
N ARG A 50 15.10 8.53 -2.90
CA ARG A 50 13.75 8.42 -2.35
C ARG A 50 12.97 9.73 -2.55
N SER A 51 11.84 9.63 -3.24
CA SER A 51 10.85 10.71 -3.38
C SER A 51 9.45 10.20 -3.06
N ALA A 52 8.52 11.10 -2.71
CA ALA A 52 7.13 10.72 -2.44
C ALA A 52 6.51 9.95 -3.62
N TYR A 53 6.79 10.39 -4.86
CA TYR A 53 6.36 9.73 -6.09
C TYR A 53 6.89 8.29 -6.20
N ARG A 54 8.21 8.09 -6.03
CA ARG A 54 8.84 6.77 -6.13
C ARG A 54 8.33 5.80 -5.07
N VAL A 55 8.21 6.28 -3.83
CA VAL A 55 7.65 5.50 -2.72
C VAL A 55 6.22 5.10 -3.07
N TRP A 56 5.36 6.06 -3.44
CA TRP A 56 3.97 5.80 -3.77
C TRP A 56 3.80 4.77 -4.89
N VAL A 57 4.51 4.91 -6.01
CA VAL A 57 4.46 3.94 -7.12
C VAL A 57 4.86 2.54 -6.63
N SER A 58 5.94 2.44 -5.84
CA SER A 58 6.39 1.15 -5.33
C SER A 58 5.36 0.49 -4.40
N GLU A 59 4.73 1.26 -3.50
CA GLU A 59 3.70 0.75 -2.60
C GLU A 59 2.49 0.20 -3.37
N ILE A 60 2.01 0.94 -4.39
CA ILE A 60 0.88 0.47 -5.21
C ILE A 60 1.23 -0.83 -5.94
N MET A 61 2.46 -0.96 -6.47
CA MET A 61 2.92 -2.19 -7.11
C MET A 61 3.04 -3.36 -6.11
N LEU A 62 3.52 -3.11 -4.90
CA LEU A 62 3.81 -4.13 -3.88
C LEU A 62 2.57 -4.70 -3.16
N GLN A 63 1.40 -4.04 -3.23
CA GLN A 63 0.17 -4.49 -2.56
C GLN A 63 -0.24 -5.94 -2.90
N GLN A 64 -0.05 -6.37 -4.15
CA GLN A 64 -0.49 -7.70 -4.63
C GLN A 64 0.55 -8.35 -5.55
N THR A 65 1.80 -7.91 -5.47
CA THR A 65 2.88 -8.41 -6.33
C THR A 65 4.17 -8.53 -5.53
N GLN A 66 4.88 -9.66 -5.71
CA GLN A 66 6.10 -9.94 -4.97
C GLN A 66 7.24 -9.00 -5.38
N VAL A 67 8.13 -8.70 -4.42
CA VAL A 67 9.27 -7.77 -4.60
C VAL A 67 10.10 -8.09 -5.84
N ALA A 68 10.49 -9.36 -6.04
CA ALA A 68 11.33 -9.77 -7.16
C ALA A 68 10.67 -9.47 -8.51
N THR A 69 9.36 -9.69 -8.63
CA THR A 69 8.58 -9.36 -9.81
C THR A 69 8.46 -7.85 -10.01
N VAL A 70 8.26 -7.07 -8.93
CA VAL A 70 8.07 -5.61 -9.03
C VAL A 70 9.32 -4.87 -9.50
N ILE A 71 10.52 -5.31 -9.11
CA ILE A 71 11.79 -4.59 -9.40
C ILE A 71 11.94 -4.17 -10.88
N PRO A 72 11.85 -5.06 -11.88
CA PRO A 72 12.00 -4.65 -13.29
C PRO A 72 10.88 -3.72 -13.77
N TYR A 73 9.64 -3.92 -13.31
CA TYR A 73 8.51 -3.07 -13.66
C TYR A 73 8.65 -1.68 -13.07
N PHE A 74 9.02 -1.58 -11.80
CA PHE A 74 9.26 -0.30 -11.14
C PHE A 74 10.34 0.49 -11.88
N ASN A 75 11.48 -0.14 -12.21
CA ASN A 75 12.56 0.52 -12.93
C ASN A 75 12.11 1.03 -14.30
N ALA A 76 11.41 0.22 -15.09
CA ALA A 76 10.89 0.63 -16.40
C ALA A 76 9.84 1.75 -16.27
N PHE A 77 8.95 1.65 -15.28
CA PHE A 77 7.88 2.61 -15.05
C PHE A 77 8.41 3.98 -14.66
N VAL A 78 9.35 4.06 -13.71
CA VAL A 78 9.94 5.35 -13.30
C VAL A 78 10.95 5.89 -14.30
N ALA A 79 11.49 5.06 -15.20
CA ALA A 79 12.26 5.55 -16.34
C ALA A 79 11.35 6.22 -17.38
N ARG A 80 10.19 5.63 -17.69
CA ARG A 80 9.20 6.19 -18.63
C ARG A 80 8.46 7.40 -18.07
N PHE A 81 8.06 7.32 -16.80
CA PHE A 81 7.26 8.31 -16.09
C PHE A 81 8.07 8.82 -14.87
N ALA A 82 9.08 9.65 -15.12
CA ALA A 82 10.03 10.06 -14.09
C ALA A 82 9.42 10.87 -12.93
N VAL A 83 8.34 11.60 -13.19
CA VAL A 83 7.66 12.48 -12.23
C VAL A 83 6.14 12.35 -12.37
N ILE A 84 5.42 12.78 -11.34
CA ILE A 84 3.96 12.69 -11.31
C ILE A 84 3.28 13.39 -12.50
N ARG A 85 3.83 14.51 -12.97
CA ARG A 85 3.35 15.23 -14.16
C ARG A 85 3.45 14.38 -15.42
N ALA A 86 4.56 13.65 -15.59
CA ALA A 86 4.76 12.77 -16.73
C ALA A 86 3.77 11.60 -16.71
N LEU A 87 3.49 11.04 -15.53
CA LEU A 87 2.47 10.01 -15.35
C LEU A 87 1.05 10.55 -15.65
N ALA A 88 0.72 11.72 -15.12
CA ALA A 88 -0.60 12.34 -15.29
C ALA A 88 -0.91 12.70 -16.75
N ALA A 89 0.09 13.18 -17.49
CA ALA A 89 -0.05 13.57 -18.89
C ALA A 89 -0.03 12.38 -19.88
N ALA A 90 0.41 11.19 -19.44
CA ALA A 90 0.49 10.02 -20.30
C ALA A 90 -0.90 9.50 -20.69
N PRO A 91 -1.07 8.97 -21.91
CA PRO A 91 -2.25 8.19 -22.26
C PRO A 91 -2.43 7.00 -21.30
N LEU A 92 -3.66 6.67 -20.95
CA LEU A 92 -3.93 5.54 -20.06
C LEU A 92 -3.38 4.23 -20.64
N ASP A 93 -3.47 4.04 -21.95
CA ASP A 93 -2.97 2.82 -22.62
C ASP A 93 -1.46 2.65 -22.48
N ASP A 94 -0.67 3.74 -22.53
CA ASP A 94 0.77 3.73 -22.27
C ASP A 94 1.05 3.25 -20.82
N VAL A 95 0.25 3.70 -19.86
CA VAL A 95 0.37 3.30 -18.46
C VAL A 95 0.01 1.83 -18.27
N LEU A 96 -1.08 1.36 -18.89
CA LEU A 96 -1.50 -0.05 -18.85
C LEU A 96 -0.47 -0.96 -19.52
N HIS A 97 0.18 -0.50 -20.59
CA HIS A 97 1.26 -1.21 -21.24
C HIS A 97 2.43 -1.44 -20.28
N HIS A 98 2.89 -0.40 -19.58
CA HIS A 98 3.96 -0.52 -18.58
C HIS A 98 3.54 -1.28 -17.30
N TRP A 99 2.25 -1.52 -17.11
CA TRP A 99 1.71 -2.33 -16.02
C TRP A 99 1.47 -3.80 -16.40
N SER A 100 1.57 -4.13 -17.69
CA SER A 100 1.12 -5.40 -18.23
C SER A 100 1.95 -6.57 -17.67
N GLY A 101 1.30 -7.46 -16.91
CA GLY A 101 1.96 -8.56 -16.20
C GLY A 101 1.97 -8.44 -14.67
N LEU A 102 1.70 -7.25 -14.11
CA LEU A 102 1.51 -7.08 -12.66
C LEU A 102 0.12 -7.49 -12.17
N GLY A 103 -0.83 -7.70 -13.09
CA GLY A 103 -2.23 -8.00 -12.78
C GLY A 103 -2.95 -6.86 -12.06
N TYR A 104 -4.23 -7.09 -11.73
CA TYR A 104 -5.06 -6.14 -10.97
C TYR A 104 -5.03 -4.71 -11.52
N TYR A 105 -5.35 -4.54 -12.82
CA TYR A 105 -5.28 -3.27 -13.55
C TYR A 105 -6.11 -2.11 -12.97
N ALA A 106 -7.02 -2.39 -12.04
CA ALA A 106 -7.67 -1.33 -11.26
C ALA A 106 -6.64 -0.47 -10.51
N ARG A 107 -5.53 -1.06 -10.03
CA ARG A 107 -4.42 -0.33 -9.40
C ARG A 107 -3.79 0.68 -10.35
N ALA A 108 -3.46 0.26 -11.58
CA ALA A 108 -2.89 1.13 -12.60
C ALA A 108 -3.81 2.30 -12.96
N ARG A 109 -5.10 2.00 -13.18
CA ARG A 109 -6.11 3.03 -13.49
C ARG A 109 -6.30 4.02 -12.35
N ASN A 110 -6.33 3.55 -11.10
CA ASN A 110 -6.46 4.40 -9.94
C ASN A 110 -5.20 5.24 -9.69
N LEU A 111 -4.00 4.66 -9.91
CA LEU A 111 -2.73 5.37 -9.86
C LEU A 111 -2.72 6.53 -10.89
N HIS A 112 -3.09 6.25 -12.13
CA HIS A 112 -3.14 7.27 -13.19
C HIS A 112 -4.15 8.38 -12.89
N ARG A 113 -5.38 8.02 -12.47
CA ARG A 113 -6.41 8.99 -12.06
C ARG A 113 -5.94 9.85 -10.89
N ALA A 114 -5.29 9.26 -9.89
CA ALA A 114 -4.76 10.00 -8.74
C ALA A 114 -3.63 10.95 -9.15
N ALA A 115 -2.77 10.55 -10.09
CA ALA A 115 -1.73 11.42 -10.64
C ALA A 115 -2.34 12.64 -11.36
N ALA A 116 -3.37 12.43 -12.18
CA ALA A 116 -4.11 13.52 -12.83
C ALA A 116 -4.73 14.48 -11.80
N LEU A 117 -5.36 13.94 -10.76
CA LEU A 117 -5.98 14.73 -9.69
C LEU A 117 -4.96 15.57 -8.91
N LEU A 118 -3.79 15.00 -8.61
CA LEU A 118 -2.72 15.69 -7.90
C LEU A 118 -2.16 16.85 -8.72
N VAL A 119 -2.00 16.66 -10.03
CA VAL A 119 -1.57 17.74 -10.93
C VAL A 119 -2.63 18.82 -11.05
N GLU A 120 -3.90 18.45 -11.21
CA GLU A 120 -5.01 19.39 -11.35
C GLU A 120 -5.22 20.25 -10.09
N ARG A 121 -5.20 19.61 -8.91
CA ARG A 121 -5.60 20.27 -7.65
C ARG A 121 -4.45 20.81 -6.82
N HIS A 122 -3.27 20.23 -6.95
CA HIS A 122 -2.12 20.52 -6.10
C HIS A 122 -0.90 20.94 -6.92
N GLY A 123 -1.08 21.17 -8.22
CA GLY A 123 0.02 21.53 -9.10
C GLY A 123 1.09 20.45 -9.20
N GLY A 124 0.83 19.19 -8.78
CA GLY A 124 1.80 18.09 -8.88
C GLY A 124 2.89 18.10 -7.81
N GLU A 125 2.64 18.75 -6.66
CA GLU A 125 3.44 18.65 -5.43
C GLU A 125 2.81 17.72 -4.40
#